data_AF-A0A2T9USD4-F1
#
_entry.id   AF-A0A2T9USD4-F1
#
_cell.length_a   1.000
_cell.length_b   1.000
_cell.length_c   1.000
_cell.angle_alpha   90.00
_cell.angle_beta   90.00
_cell.angle_gamma   90.00
#
_symmetry.space_group_name_H-M   'P 1'
#
loop_
_entity.id
_entity.type
_entity.pdbx_description
1 polymer ?
#
loop_
_entity_poly.entity_id
_entity_poly.type
_entity_poly.pdbx_seq_one_letter_code
_entity_poly.pdbx_strand_id
1 'polypeptide(L)'
;MRVLIVKTSSMGDVLHTLPSLTDAMRAIPGIRFDWVVEEGFAQIPTWHEAVDRVIPVAIRRWRKAWFSAPVKAERKAFREAVQAQHYDAIIDAQGLVKSAALVTRLAHGVKHGMDWHTAREPLASLFYNRRHHIAKQQHAVERTRELFAKSLGYAKPEAQGDYAIAQHFLRNTDPCAQPYLVFLHATTRDDKHWPETHWRSLIELMQPTGIHIKLPWGAEHERQRAERLASGFSRVEVLPKLTLAQVAAQLAGANAVVSVDTGLSHLTAALDRPNITIFGPTDPGLIGGYGKNQHQMVSPTQQTKDISADAIFSFLQGSRWLSNRDI
;
A
#
# COMPACT_ATOMS: atom_id res chain seq x y z
N MET A 1 -12.93 -11.17 20.46
CA MET A 1 -11.76 -10.32 20.76
C MET A 1 -11.78 -9.10 19.84
N ARG A 2 -11.57 -7.89 20.36
CA ARG A 2 -11.52 -6.65 19.58
C ARG A 2 -10.18 -5.93 19.78
N VAL A 3 -9.53 -5.59 18.68
CA VAL A 3 -8.17 -5.05 18.66
C VAL A 3 -8.16 -3.70 17.94
N LEU A 4 -7.48 -2.70 18.50
CA LEU A 4 -7.24 -1.43 17.83
C LEU A 4 -5.89 -1.46 17.12
N ILE A 5 -5.87 -1.18 15.83
CA ILE A 5 -4.65 -1.03 15.04
C ILE A 5 -4.29 0.45 14.94
N VAL A 6 -3.06 0.80 15.29
CA VAL A 6 -2.47 2.11 15.03
C VAL A 6 -1.40 1.98 13.96
N LYS A 7 -1.82 2.21 12.71
CA LYS A 7 -0.95 2.25 11.54
C LYS A 7 -1.49 3.25 10.54
N THR A 8 -0.93 4.46 10.53
CA THR A 8 -1.57 5.60 9.89
C THR A 8 -1.02 5.94 8.51
N SER A 9 0.25 5.66 8.26
CA SER A 9 0.97 6.11 7.05
C SER A 9 2.26 5.30 6.84
N SER A 10 2.83 5.26 5.64
CA SER A 10 2.28 5.72 4.35
C SER A 10 1.39 4.65 3.69
N MET A 11 0.90 4.87 2.46
CA MET A 11 0.02 3.93 1.77
C MET A 11 0.55 2.48 1.75
N GLY A 12 1.82 2.29 1.37
CA GLY A 12 2.46 0.97 1.40
C GLY A 12 2.50 0.34 2.78
N ASP A 13 2.85 1.11 3.81
CA ASP A 13 2.89 0.63 5.21
C ASP A 13 1.50 0.18 5.71
N VAL A 14 0.41 0.86 5.28
CA VAL A 14 -0.97 0.46 5.59
C VAL A 14 -1.30 -0.86 4.90
N LEU A 15 -0.99 -1.00 3.62
CA LEU A 15 -1.21 -2.24 2.86
C LEU A 15 -0.43 -3.42 3.44
N HIS A 16 0.85 -3.21 3.79
CA HIS A 16 1.73 -4.24 4.38
C HIS A 16 1.23 -4.78 5.72
N THR A 17 0.26 -4.11 6.34
CA THR A 17 -0.34 -4.56 7.60
C THR A 17 -1.45 -5.59 7.38
N LEU A 18 -2.12 -5.59 6.22
CA LEU A 18 -3.27 -6.45 5.92
C LEU A 18 -2.98 -7.96 6.14
N PRO A 19 -1.82 -8.52 5.71
CA PRO A 19 -1.53 -9.93 5.97
C PRO A 19 -1.52 -10.34 7.45
N SER A 20 -1.22 -9.38 8.34
CA SER A 20 -1.21 -9.62 9.78
C SER A 20 -2.63 -9.78 10.34
N LEU A 21 -3.62 -9.12 9.72
CA LEU A 21 -5.04 -9.31 10.06
C LEU A 21 -5.52 -10.67 9.58
N THR A 22 -5.13 -11.09 8.37
CA THR A 22 -5.44 -12.42 7.82
C THR A 22 -4.90 -13.53 8.72
N ASP A 23 -3.63 -13.42 9.14
CA ASP A 23 -3.00 -14.38 10.06
C ASP A 23 -3.77 -14.45 11.39
N ALA A 24 -4.07 -13.30 11.99
CA ALA A 24 -4.77 -13.23 13.26
C ALA A 24 -6.21 -13.76 13.18
N MET A 25 -6.91 -13.51 12.07
CA MET A 25 -8.27 -14.02 11.84
C MET A 25 -8.31 -15.54 11.69
N ARG A 26 -7.28 -16.12 11.05
CA ARG A 26 -7.13 -17.59 10.95
C ARG A 26 -6.81 -18.22 12.31
N ALA A 27 -6.01 -17.55 13.13
CA ALA A 27 -5.60 -18.07 14.45
C ALA A 27 -6.66 -17.85 15.54
N ILE A 28 -7.45 -16.78 15.46
CA ILE A 28 -8.37 -16.34 16.52
C ILE A 28 -9.77 -16.14 15.92
N PRO A 29 -10.65 -17.16 15.97
CA PRO A 29 -12.00 -17.08 15.43
C PRO A 29 -12.79 -15.89 15.99
N GLY A 30 -13.40 -15.11 15.10
CA GLY A 30 -14.24 -13.96 15.47
C GLY A 30 -13.49 -12.71 15.95
N ILE A 31 -12.17 -12.63 15.79
CA ILE A 31 -11.42 -11.39 16.05
C ILE A 31 -11.90 -10.27 15.11
N ARG A 32 -12.02 -9.06 15.65
CA ARG A 32 -12.39 -7.84 14.90
C ARG A 32 -11.39 -6.72 15.15
N PHE A 33 -11.15 -5.93 14.11
CA PHE A 33 -10.21 -4.82 14.17
C PHE A 33 -10.92 -3.48 13.96
N ASP A 34 -10.63 -2.54 14.86
CA ASP A 34 -10.81 -1.12 14.58
C ASP A 34 -9.44 -0.57 14.14
N TRP A 35 -9.40 0.35 13.19
CA TRP A 35 -8.13 0.81 12.62
C TRP A 35 -8.06 2.33 12.52
N VAL A 36 -7.08 2.92 13.22
CA VAL A 36 -6.71 4.34 13.06
C VAL A 36 -5.77 4.52 11.88
N VAL A 37 -6.22 5.26 10.87
CA VAL A 37 -5.49 5.49 9.62
C VAL A 37 -5.59 6.94 9.14
N GLU A 38 -4.59 7.47 8.42
CA GLU A 38 -4.72 8.81 7.82
C GLU A 38 -5.90 8.85 6.84
N GLU A 39 -6.65 9.95 6.82
CA GLU A 39 -7.89 10.12 6.05
C GLU A 39 -7.75 9.78 4.56
N GLY A 40 -6.59 10.08 3.95
CA GLY A 40 -6.32 9.79 2.54
C GLY A 40 -6.21 8.29 2.22
N PHE A 41 -6.06 7.44 3.24
CA PHE A 41 -5.95 5.99 3.10
C PHE A 41 -7.09 5.24 3.83
N ALA A 42 -8.13 5.96 4.29
CA ALA A 42 -9.21 5.39 5.08
C ALA A 42 -10.01 4.29 4.37
N GLN A 43 -9.97 4.25 3.03
CA GLN A 43 -10.63 3.18 2.27
C GLN A 43 -9.89 1.83 2.37
N ILE A 44 -8.56 1.82 2.54
CA ILE A 44 -7.77 0.58 2.47
C ILE A 44 -8.21 -0.44 3.53
N PRO A 45 -8.34 -0.09 4.82
CA PRO A 45 -8.79 -1.05 5.82
C PRO A 45 -10.17 -1.62 5.55
N THR A 46 -11.07 -0.87 4.91
CA THR A 46 -12.46 -1.30 4.65
C THR A 46 -12.56 -2.48 3.69
N TRP A 47 -11.50 -2.79 2.95
CA TRP A 47 -11.47 -3.89 1.99
C TRP A 47 -11.21 -5.25 2.65
N HIS A 48 -10.75 -5.27 3.90
CA HIS A 48 -10.43 -6.50 4.62
C HIS A 48 -11.57 -6.87 5.57
N GLU A 49 -12.06 -8.12 5.50
CA GLU A 49 -13.27 -8.56 6.21
C GLU A 49 -13.19 -8.49 7.74
N ALA A 50 -11.99 -8.63 8.31
CA ALA A 50 -11.78 -8.55 9.75
C ALA A 50 -11.87 -7.10 10.30
N VAL A 51 -11.87 -6.08 9.45
CA VAL A 51 -11.98 -4.67 9.88
C VAL A 51 -13.44 -4.30 10.03
N ASP A 52 -13.81 -3.86 11.24
CA ASP A 52 -15.18 -3.45 11.57
C ASP A 52 -15.36 -1.93 11.48
N ARG A 53 -14.38 -1.18 12.00
CA ARG A 53 -14.45 0.28 12.07
C ARG A 53 -13.14 0.94 11.67
N VAL A 54 -13.23 1.91 10.76
CA VAL A 54 -12.11 2.80 10.42
C VAL A 54 -12.26 4.10 11.18
N ILE A 55 -11.18 4.56 11.80
CA ILE A 55 -11.13 5.82 12.56
C ILE A 55 -10.13 6.76 11.87
N PRO A 56 -10.61 7.64 10.97
CA PRO A 56 -9.73 8.54 10.25
C PRO A 56 -9.03 9.53 11.20
N VAL A 57 -7.73 9.72 10.98
CA VAL A 57 -6.94 10.78 11.60
C VAL A 57 -6.39 11.69 10.50
N ALA A 58 -6.19 12.97 10.79
CA ALA A 58 -5.62 13.91 9.81
C ALA A 58 -4.44 14.67 10.42
N ILE A 59 -3.48 13.96 11.04
CA ILE A 59 -2.37 14.58 11.80
C ILE A 59 -1.61 15.55 10.91
N ARG A 60 -1.37 15.18 9.64
CA ARG A 60 -0.68 16.05 8.66
C ARG A 60 -1.43 17.36 8.42
N ARG A 61 -2.76 17.31 8.25
CA ARG A 61 -3.60 18.50 8.04
C ARG A 61 -3.72 19.32 9.31
N TRP A 62 -4.03 18.67 10.45
CA TRP A 62 -4.21 19.31 11.74
C TRP A 62 -3.00 20.13 12.16
N ARG A 63 -1.77 19.66 11.87
CA ARG A 63 -0.54 20.41 12.21
C ARG A 63 -0.51 21.82 11.60
N LYS A 64 -1.14 22.05 10.45
CA LYS A 64 -1.19 23.37 9.79
C LYS A 64 -2.00 24.40 10.59
N ALA A 65 -2.95 23.96 11.41
CA ALA A 65 -3.85 24.84 12.17
C ALA A 65 -4.27 24.20 13.51
N TRP A 66 -3.32 23.65 14.25
CA TRP A 66 -3.55 22.73 15.38
C TRP A 66 -4.45 23.29 16.49
N PHE A 67 -4.39 24.61 16.70
CA PHE A 67 -5.13 25.31 17.74
C PHE A 67 -6.40 26.02 17.25
N SER A 68 -6.70 25.94 15.94
CA SER A 68 -7.93 26.50 15.40
C SER A 68 -9.16 25.78 15.96
N ALA A 69 -10.27 26.50 16.13
CA ALA A 69 -11.54 25.93 16.60
C ALA A 69 -11.99 24.70 15.79
N PRO A 70 -12.00 24.70 14.44
CA PRO A 70 -12.42 23.53 13.66
C PRO A 70 -11.50 22.31 13.90
N VAL A 71 -10.17 22.51 13.90
CA VAL A 71 -9.24 21.39 14.14
C VAL A 71 -9.33 20.87 15.57
N LYS A 72 -9.59 21.73 16.56
CA LYS A 72 -9.85 21.30 17.94
C LYS A 72 -11.12 20.42 18.02
N ALA A 73 -12.19 20.79 17.31
CA ALA A 73 -13.42 20.00 17.24
C ALA A 73 -13.18 18.64 16.58
N GLU A 74 -12.49 18.59 15.44
CA GLU A 74 -12.12 17.32 14.77
C GLU A 74 -11.28 16.42 15.69
N ARG A 75 -10.31 16.98 16.42
CA ARG A 75 -9.48 16.24 17.37
C ARG A 75 -10.26 15.74 18.58
N LYS A 76 -11.28 16.49 19.03
CA LYS A 76 -12.18 16.07 20.11
C LYS A 76 -13.01 14.87 19.64
N ALA A 77 -13.65 14.97 18.48
CA ALA A 77 -14.41 13.88 17.88
C ALA A 77 -13.55 12.63 17.63
N PHE A 78 -12.32 12.81 17.13
CA PHE A 78 -11.36 11.71 16.95
C PHE A 78 -11.02 11.02 18.29
N ARG A 79 -10.76 11.80 19.35
CA ARG A 79 -10.47 11.24 20.67
C ARG A 79 -11.65 10.44 21.20
N GLU A 80 -12.86 10.99 21.13
CA GLU A 80 -14.09 10.31 21.52
C GLU A 80 -14.27 9.01 20.72
N ALA A 81 -14.00 9.05 19.42
CA ALA A 81 -14.07 7.88 18.55
C ALA A 81 -13.10 6.76 18.97
N VAL A 82 -11.84 7.10 19.27
CA VAL A 82 -10.80 6.17 19.74
C VAL A 82 -11.12 5.62 21.13
N GLN A 83 -11.73 6.43 21.99
CA GLN A 83 -12.06 6.09 23.38
C GLN A 83 -13.43 5.42 23.56
N ALA A 84 -14.24 5.35 22.50
CA ALA A 84 -15.59 4.79 22.54
C ALA A 84 -15.65 3.30 22.89
N GLN A 85 -14.53 2.57 22.74
CA GLN A 85 -14.43 1.14 22.98
C GLN A 85 -13.26 0.84 23.91
N HIS A 86 -13.42 -0.20 24.72
CA HIS A 86 -12.31 -0.80 25.45
C HIS A 86 -11.78 -1.98 24.64
N TYR A 87 -10.52 -1.91 24.21
CA TYR A 87 -9.89 -2.94 23.38
C TYR A 87 -9.18 -3.98 24.24
N ASP A 88 -9.22 -5.24 23.79
CA ASP A 88 -8.45 -6.32 24.41
C ASP A 88 -6.94 -6.09 24.20
N ALA A 89 -6.57 -5.58 23.01
CA ALA A 89 -5.23 -5.14 22.69
C ALA A 89 -5.25 -3.92 21.76
N ILE A 90 -4.26 -3.05 21.91
CA ILE A 90 -3.98 -1.94 20.99
C ILE A 90 -2.59 -2.20 20.40
N ILE A 91 -2.48 -2.37 19.09
CA ILE A 91 -1.22 -2.67 18.41
C ILE A 91 -0.75 -1.44 17.64
N ASP A 92 0.31 -0.79 18.12
CA ASP A 92 1.02 0.26 17.38
C ASP A 92 2.07 -0.36 16.45
N ALA A 93 1.64 -0.59 15.21
CA ALA A 93 2.49 -1.11 14.14
C ALA A 93 3.25 0.00 13.39
N GLN A 94 3.12 1.26 13.81
CA GLN A 94 3.79 2.38 13.17
C GLN A 94 5.13 2.71 13.83
N GLY A 95 5.20 2.65 15.16
CA GLY A 95 6.47 2.81 15.90
C GLY A 95 7.06 4.22 15.82
N LEU A 96 6.21 5.25 15.76
CA LEU A 96 6.60 6.66 15.75
C LEU A 96 6.03 7.38 16.98
N VAL A 97 6.75 8.36 17.51
CA VAL A 97 6.33 9.16 18.68
C VAL A 97 4.99 9.84 18.38
N LYS A 98 4.78 10.31 17.15
CA LYS A 98 3.51 10.95 16.76
C LYS A 98 2.31 10.00 16.90
N SER A 99 2.41 8.73 16.50
CA SER A 99 1.30 7.78 16.64
C SER A 99 1.14 7.35 18.09
N ALA A 100 2.26 7.05 18.74
CA ALA A 100 2.28 6.62 20.12
C ALA A 100 1.64 7.66 21.05
N ALA A 101 2.05 8.93 20.96
CA ALA A 101 1.62 9.99 21.85
C ALA A 101 0.22 10.56 21.55
N LEU A 102 -0.14 10.65 20.27
CA LEU A 102 -1.40 11.28 19.81
C LEU A 102 -2.54 10.29 19.60
N VAL A 103 -2.26 8.99 19.49
CA VAL A 103 -3.26 7.95 19.22
C VAL A 103 -3.19 6.86 20.29
N THR A 104 -2.11 6.07 20.30
CA THR A 104 -1.98 4.85 21.11
C THR A 104 -2.17 5.12 22.60
N ARG A 105 -1.60 6.21 23.10
CA ARG A 105 -1.74 6.65 24.49
C ARG A 105 -3.18 6.95 24.91
N LEU A 106 -4.02 7.42 23.98
CA LEU A 106 -5.39 7.84 24.27
C LEU A 106 -6.37 6.68 24.36
N ALA A 107 -6.07 5.56 23.69
CA ALA A 107 -6.95 4.39 23.63
C ALA A 107 -6.97 3.57 24.94
N HIS A 108 -8.11 2.93 25.19
CA HIS A 108 -8.36 2.10 26.36
C HIS A 108 -8.09 0.63 26.05
N GLY A 109 -7.18 -0.01 26.81
CA GLY A 109 -6.67 -1.35 26.53
C GLY A 109 -5.16 -1.47 26.74
N VAL A 110 -4.64 -2.71 26.68
CA VAL A 110 -3.20 -2.99 26.77
C VAL A 110 -2.51 -2.57 25.47
N LYS A 111 -1.45 -1.75 25.57
CA LYS A 111 -0.77 -1.18 24.41
C LYS A 111 0.48 -1.99 24.06
N HIS A 112 0.49 -2.53 22.86
CA HIS A 112 1.56 -3.32 22.27
C HIS A 112 2.28 -2.52 21.20
N GLY A 113 3.59 -2.68 21.12
CA GLY A 113 4.38 -2.10 20.05
C GLY A 113 5.82 -2.61 20.06
N MET A 114 6.62 -2.10 19.14
CA MET A 114 8.04 -2.43 19.04
C MET A 114 8.83 -1.90 20.24
N ASP A 115 9.90 -2.60 20.62
CA ASP A 115 10.83 -2.17 21.67
C ASP A 115 11.72 -1.00 21.24
N TRP A 116 12.55 -0.51 22.16
CA TRP A 116 13.48 0.60 21.92
C TRP A 116 14.44 0.35 20.74
N HIS A 117 14.90 -0.89 20.57
CA HIS A 117 15.90 -1.25 19.57
C HIS A 117 15.29 -1.33 18.17
N THR A 118 14.02 -1.72 18.08
CA THR A 118 13.37 -2.12 16.83
C THR A 118 12.31 -1.13 16.33
N ALA A 119 11.78 -0.28 17.21
CA ALA A 119 10.93 0.84 16.82
C ALA A 119 11.66 1.79 15.87
N ARG A 120 10.90 2.43 14.99
CA ARG A 120 11.45 3.40 14.02
C ARG A 120 11.92 4.68 14.72
N GLU A 121 11.16 5.14 15.71
CA GLU A 121 11.59 6.15 16.68
C GLU A 121 11.59 5.49 18.08
N PRO A 122 12.77 5.22 18.68
CA PRO A 122 12.87 4.49 19.95
C PRO A 122 12.00 5.06 21.08
N LEU A 123 11.86 6.38 21.15
CA LEU A 123 11.03 7.08 22.13
C LEU A 123 9.54 6.67 22.09
N ALA A 124 9.06 6.12 20.97
CA ALA A 124 7.71 5.59 20.87
C ALA A 124 7.46 4.43 21.85
N SER A 125 8.50 3.64 22.17
CA SER A 125 8.37 2.48 23.06
C SER A 125 7.99 2.83 24.50
N LEU A 126 8.19 4.09 24.90
CA LEU A 126 7.82 4.59 26.23
C LEU A 126 6.30 4.61 26.46
N PHE A 127 5.51 4.62 25.38
CA PHE A 127 4.04 4.67 25.46
C PHE A 127 3.38 3.29 25.47
N TYR A 128 4.16 2.20 25.37
CA TYR A 128 3.64 0.83 25.28
C TYR A 128 3.75 0.10 26.62
N ASN A 129 2.72 -0.69 26.94
CA ASN A 129 2.71 -1.60 28.10
C ASN A 129 3.49 -2.89 27.78
N ARG A 130 3.34 -3.41 26.57
CA ARG A 130 4.02 -4.62 26.07
C ARG A 130 4.93 -4.22 24.91
N ARG A 131 6.23 -4.50 25.05
CA ARG A 131 7.25 -4.16 24.07
C ARG A 131 7.78 -5.44 23.46
N HIS A 132 7.78 -5.51 22.13
CA HIS A 132 8.19 -6.68 21.38
C HIS A 132 9.44 -6.37 20.56
N HIS A 133 10.45 -7.23 20.67
CA HIS A 133 11.60 -7.16 19.78
C HIS A 133 11.22 -7.74 18.41
N ILE A 134 11.30 -6.93 17.35
CA ILE A 134 11.00 -7.32 15.96
C ILE A 134 12.21 -7.02 15.08
N ALA A 135 12.86 -8.05 14.53
CA ALA A 135 14.09 -7.86 13.77
C ALA A 135 13.89 -6.86 12.61
N LYS A 136 14.86 -5.95 12.43
CA LYS A 136 14.79 -4.92 11.38
C LYS A 136 15.07 -5.47 9.99
N GLN A 137 15.91 -6.50 9.90
CA GLN A 137 16.40 -7.09 8.66
C GLN A 137 15.41 -8.11 8.08
N GLN A 138 14.17 -7.67 7.87
CA GLN A 138 13.15 -8.45 7.19
C GLN A 138 12.14 -7.50 6.54
N HIS A 139 11.42 -8.00 5.54
CA HIS A 139 10.41 -7.24 4.83
C HIS A 139 9.35 -6.64 5.78
N ALA A 140 8.86 -5.44 5.49
CA ALA A 140 7.90 -4.71 6.34
C ALA A 140 6.62 -5.52 6.67
N VAL A 141 6.14 -6.34 5.73
CA VAL A 141 5.04 -7.30 5.94
C VAL A 141 5.38 -8.29 7.05
N GLU A 142 6.54 -8.95 6.98
CA GLU A 142 6.96 -9.95 7.96
C GLU A 142 7.16 -9.37 9.36
N ARG A 143 7.68 -8.14 9.45
CA ARG A 143 7.78 -7.39 10.72
C ARG A 143 6.42 -7.17 11.36
N THR A 144 5.42 -6.82 10.56
CA THR A 144 4.09 -6.54 11.07
C THR A 144 3.38 -7.83 11.48
N ARG A 145 3.52 -8.90 10.69
CA ARG A 145 2.99 -10.23 11.02
C ARG A 145 3.56 -10.76 12.34
N GLU A 146 4.86 -10.63 12.53
CA GLU A 146 5.54 -11.02 13.78
C GLU A 146 5.06 -10.20 14.98
N LEU A 147 4.86 -8.88 14.81
CA LEU A 147 4.34 -8.02 15.87
C LEU A 147 2.94 -8.44 16.30
N PHE A 148 2.05 -8.77 15.35
CA PHE A 148 0.69 -9.23 15.64
C PHE A 148 0.71 -10.59 16.33
N ALA A 149 1.50 -11.54 15.82
CA ALA A 149 1.68 -12.87 16.41
C ALA A 149 2.11 -12.79 17.89
N LYS A 150 3.17 -12.02 18.18
CA LYS A 150 3.66 -11.80 19.56
C LYS A 150 2.66 -11.03 20.43
N SER A 151 1.89 -10.11 19.85
CA SER A 151 0.94 -9.30 20.60
C SER A 151 -0.32 -10.06 20.99
N LEU A 152 -0.81 -10.93 20.12
CA LEU A 152 -2.05 -11.66 20.28
C LEU A 152 -1.85 -13.10 20.76
N GLY A 153 -0.60 -13.56 20.89
CA GLY A 153 -0.26 -14.84 21.50
C GLY A 153 -0.46 -16.05 20.58
N TYR A 154 -0.23 -15.90 19.28
CA TYR A 154 -0.26 -17.01 18.31
C TYR A 154 1.10 -17.16 17.60
N ALA A 155 1.36 -18.34 17.04
CA ALA A 155 2.58 -18.59 16.26
C ALA A 155 2.46 -17.96 14.86
N LYS A 156 3.47 -17.18 14.44
CA LYS A 156 3.48 -16.57 13.10
C LYS A 156 3.48 -17.68 12.03
N PRO A 157 2.52 -17.72 11.10
CA PRO A 157 2.52 -18.71 10.02
C PRO A 157 3.78 -18.58 9.14
N GLU A 158 4.31 -19.71 8.68
CA GLU A 158 5.46 -19.75 7.75
C GLU A 158 5.05 -19.44 6.31
N ALA A 159 3.78 -19.67 5.97
CA ALA A 159 3.24 -19.36 4.65
C ALA A 159 3.41 -17.87 4.31
N GLN A 160 3.46 -17.56 3.02
CA GLN A 160 3.46 -16.19 2.53
C GLN A 160 2.19 -15.47 3.02
N GLY A 161 2.37 -14.23 3.48
CA GLY A 161 1.29 -13.37 3.93
C GLY A 161 0.28 -13.10 2.82
N ASP A 162 -0.99 -13.19 3.18
CA ASP A 162 -2.11 -13.01 2.26
C ASP A 162 -2.85 -11.72 2.61
N TYR A 163 -2.91 -10.77 1.68
CA TYR A 163 -3.57 -9.48 1.91
C TYR A 163 -5.10 -9.60 1.99
N ALA A 164 -5.70 -10.66 1.43
CA ALA A 164 -7.13 -10.94 1.46
C ALA A 164 -8.06 -9.80 0.95
N ILE A 165 -7.54 -8.88 0.11
CA ILE A 165 -8.33 -7.77 -0.46
C ILE A 165 -8.73 -7.95 -1.93
N ALA A 166 -8.05 -8.80 -2.70
CA ALA A 166 -8.34 -8.96 -4.14
C ALA A 166 -9.80 -9.36 -4.39
N GLN A 167 -10.35 -10.24 -3.56
CA GLN A 167 -11.74 -10.69 -3.58
C GLN A 167 -12.78 -9.56 -3.45
N HIS A 168 -12.42 -8.43 -2.81
CA HIS A 168 -13.29 -7.25 -2.71
C HIS A 168 -13.53 -6.62 -4.08
N PHE A 169 -12.57 -6.71 -4.99
CA PHE A 169 -12.61 -6.06 -6.30
C PHE A 169 -12.97 -7.00 -7.44
N LEU A 170 -12.59 -8.28 -7.35
CA LEU A 170 -12.81 -9.28 -8.40
C LEU A 170 -14.28 -9.65 -8.60
N ARG A 171 -15.16 -9.40 -7.62
CA ARG A 171 -16.60 -9.70 -7.76
C ARG A 171 -17.29 -8.90 -8.87
N ASN A 172 -16.73 -7.76 -9.25
CA ASN A 172 -17.32 -6.82 -10.21
C ASN A 172 -16.51 -6.69 -11.51
N THR A 173 -15.54 -7.58 -11.76
CA THR A 173 -14.79 -7.53 -13.02
C THR A 173 -15.56 -8.22 -14.14
N ASP A 174 -15.82 -7.48 -15.22
CA ASP A 174 -16.40 -8.02 -16.45
C ASP A 174 -15.42 -9.01 -17.11
N PRO A 175 -15.78 -10.30 -17.24
CA PRO A 175 -14.95 -11.31 -17.91
C PRO A 175 -14.70 -11.00 -19.39
N CYS A 176 -15.58 -10.21 -20.02
CA CYS A 176 -15.48 -9.82 -21.43
C CYS A 176 -14.70 -8.52 -21.64
N ALA A 177 -14.18 -7.90 -20.57
CA ALA A 177 -13.38 -6.68 -20.69
C ALA A 177 -12.13 -6.94 -21.54
N GLN A 178 -11.84 -6.02 -22.47
CA GLN A 178 -10.62 -6.10 -23.27
C GLN A 178 -9.37 -6.04 -22.38
N PRO A 179 -8.30 -6.80 -22.73
CA PRO A 179 -7.08 -6.81 -21.94
C PRO A 179 -6.42 -5.43 -21.93
N TYR A 180 -5.89 -5.04 -20.78
CA TYR A 180 -5.17 -3.78 -20.62
C TYR A 180 -4.05 -3.88 -19.59
N LEU A 181 -3.03 -3.03 -19.77
CA LEU A 181 -1.99 -2.78 -18.79
C LEU A 181 -2.27 -1.46 -18.08
N VAL A 182 -1.76 -1.33 -16.85
CA VAL A 182 -1.72 -0.06 -16.14
C VAL A 182 -0.27 0.36 -15.95
N PHE A 183 0.07 1.59 -16.36
CA PHE A 183 1.40 2.15 -16.14
C PHE A 183 1.35 3.17 -15.00
N LEU A 184 1.96 2.81 -13.88
CA LEU A 184 2.06 3.67 -12.70
C LEU A 184 3.32 4.52 -12.79
N HIS A 185 3.20 5.70 -13.39
CA HIS A 185 4.31 6.61 -13.66
C HIS A 185 4.60 7.62 -12.54
N ALA A 186 3.67 7.81 -11.59
CA ALA A 186 3.76 8.82 -10.53
C ALA A 186 4.41 8.27 -9.24
N THR A 187 5.34 9.03 -8.68
CA THR A 187 5.99 8.74 -7.39
C THR A 187 6.34 10.03 -6.64
N THR A 188 6.81 9.89 -5.40
CA THR A 188 7.00 11.00 -4.46
C THR A 188 8.31 11.78 -4.63
N ARG A 189 9.29 11.24 -5.37
CA ARG A 189 10.62 11.85 -5.54
C ARG A 189 11.09 11.79 -6.99
N ASP A 190 11.77 12.83 -7.44
CA ASP A 190 12.21 12.96 -8.84
C ASP A 190 13.16 11.84 -9.26
N ASP A 191 14.08 11.45 -8.38
CA ASP A 191 15.07 10.38 -8.62
C ASP A 191 14.48 8.96 -8.70
N LYS A 192 13.22 8.79 -8.28
CA LYS A 192 12.46 7.54 -8.43
C LYS A 192 11.65 7.49 -9.73
N HIS A 193 11.51 8.61 -10.44
CA HIS A 193 10.77 8.61 -11.70
C HIS A 193 11.59 7.89 -12.78
N TRP A 194 10.91 7.07 -13.58
CA TRP A 194 11.47 6.62 -14.84
C TRP A 194 11.29 7.74 -15.89
N PRO A 195 12.31 8.07 -16.72
CA PRO A 195 12.23 9.16 -17.67
C PRO A 195 11.01 9.08 -18.60
N GLU A 196 10.37 10.22 -18.91
CA GLU A 196 9.21 10.25 -19.81
C GLU A 196 9.55 9.71 -21.21
N THR A 197 10.78 9.92 -21.67
CA THR A 197 11.28 9.35 -22.93
C THR A 197 11.19 7.82 -22.93
N HIS A 198 11.59 7.18 -21.83
CA HIS A 198 11.57 5.72 -21.71
C HIS A 198 10.15 5.18 -21.59
N TRP A 199 9.27 5.86 -20.85
CA TRP A 199 7.84 5.54 -20.85
C TRP A 199 7.25 5.59 -22.26
N ARG A 200 7.56 6.64 -23.02
CA ARG A 200 7.08 6.79 -24.41
C ARG A 200 7.65 5.72 -25.33
N SER A 201 8.94 5.39 -25.22
CA SER A 201 9.55 4.28 -25.97
C SER A 201 8.89 2.94 -25.66
N LEU A 202 8.56 2.67 -24.39
CA LEU A 202 7.83 1.45 -24.02
C LEU A 202 6.41 1.44 -24.60
N ILE A 203 5.70 2.57 -24.53
CA ILE A 203 4.37 2.72 -25.14
C ILE A 203 4.42 2.47 -26.65
N GLU A 204 5.45 2.95 -27.33
CA GLU A 204 5.68 2.74 -28.76
C GLU A 204 5.93 1.25 -29.08
N LEU A 205 6.83 0.60 -28.34
CA LEU A 205 7.09 -0.84 -28.46
C LEU A 205 5.83 -1.71 -28.23
N MET A 206 4.92 -1.23 -27.38
CA MET A 206 3.65 -1.91 -27.09
C MET A 206 2.59 -1.76 -28.18
N GLN A 207 2.68 -0.77 -29.09
CA GLN A 207 1.62 -0.52 -30.09
C GLN A 207 1.28 -1.74 -30.97
N PRO A 208 2.26 -2.51 -31.51
CA PRO A 208 1.96 -3.67 -32.35
C PRO A 208 1.23 -4.80 -31.62
N THR A 209 1.25 -4.84 -30.29
CA THR A 209 0.53 -5.84 -29.49
C THR A 209 -0.98 -5.62 -29.47
N GLY A 210 -1.44 -4.40 -29.80
CA GLY A 210 -2.85 -4.02 -29.76
C GLY A 210 -3.44 -3.82 -28.36
N ILE A 211 -2.65 -4.03 -27.30
CA ILE A 211 -3.13 -3.94 -25.92
C ILE A 211 -3.34 -2.49 -25.50
N HIS A 212 -4.41 -2.24 -24.73
CA HIS A 212 -4.72 -0.93 -24.18
C HIS A 212 -3.84 -0.62 -22.95
N ILE A 213 -3.40 0.63 -22.81
CA ILE A 213 -2.63 1.10 -21.66
C ILE A 213 -3.42 2.18 -20.94
N LYS A 214 -3.56 2.06 -19.62
CA LYS A 214 -4.24 3.04 -18.77
C LYS A 214 -3.25 3.77 -17.87
N LEU A 215 -3.37 5.10 -17.81
CA LEU A 215 -2.51 5.99 -17.01
C LEU A 215 -3.33 6.67 -15.91
N PRO A 216 -3.24 6.22 -14.63
CA PRO A 216 -3.89 6.89 -13.52
C PRO A 216 -3.09 8.10 -13.03
N TRP A 217 -3.80 9.05 -12.41
CA TRP A 217 -3.22 10.22 -11.77
C TRP A 217 -4.06 10.64 -10.55
N GLY A 218 -3.42 11.29 -9.58
CA GLY A 218 -4.06 11.84 -8.38
C GLY A 218 -3.92 13.36 -8.26
N ALA A 219 -2.83 13.92 -8.78
CA ALA A 219 -2.55 15.36 -8.78
C ALA A 219 -2.42 15.94 -10.21
N GLU A 220 -2.62 17.25 -10.34
CA GLU A 220 -2.69 17.90 -11.65
C GLU A 220 -1.39 17.79 -12.47
N HIS A 221 -0.22 17.87 -11.82
CA HIS A 221 1.06 17.68 -12.50
C HIS A 221 1.27 16.23 -13.00
N GLU A 222 0.64 15.25 -12.34
CA GLU A 222 0.64 13.84 -12.77
C GLU A 222 -0.28 13.66 -13.99
N ARG A 223 -1.44 14.35 -14.01
CA ARG A 223 -2.34 14.39 -15.17
C ARG A 223 -1.64 14.93 -16.41
N GLN A 224 -0.97 16.06 -16.27
CA GLN A 224 -0.20 16.67 -17.36
C GLN A 224 0.91 15.76 -17.87
N ARG A 225 1.57 15.01 -16.97
CA ARG A 225 2.53 13.96 -17.37
C ARG A 225 1.83 12.84 -18.14
N ALA A 226 0.71 12.31 -17.63
CA ALA A 226 -0.05 11.27 -18.31
C ALA A 226 -0.48 11.68 -19.73
N GLU A 227 -0.93 12.93 -19.91
CA GLU A 227 -1.26 13.50 -21.22
C GLU A 227 -0.05 13.57 -22.16
N ARG A 228 1.11 14.00 -21.66
CA ARG A 228 2.36 13.96 -22.44
C ARG A 228 2.79 12.55 -22.81
N LEU A 229 2.55 11.56 -21.94
CA LEU A 229 2.84 10.15 -22.23
C LEU A 229 1.88 9.57 -23.28
N ALA A 230 0.59 9.90 -23.20
CA ALA A 230 -0.45 9.41 -24.11
C ALA A 230 -0.46 10.10 -25.48
N SER A 231 0.07 11.33 -25.59
CA SER A 231 0.05 12.11 -26.83
C SER A 231 0.66 11.34 -28.00
N GLY A 232 -0.14 11.20 -29.08
CA GLY A 232 0.23 10.47 -30.30
C GLY A 232 -0.12 8.98 -30.30
N PHE A 233 -0.68 8.42 -29.23
CA PHE A 233 -0.99 6.99 -29.12
C PHE A 233 -2.48 6.75 -28.85
N SER A 234 -3.19 6.17 -29.83
CA SER A 234 -4.66 5.96 -29.76
C SER A 234 -5.10 4.89 -28.76
N ARG A 235 -4.20 4.00 -28.35
CA ARG A 235 -4.47 2.91 -27.38
C ARG A 235 -4.05 3.24 -25.94
N VAL A 236 -3.66 4.49 -25.68
CA VAL A 236 -3.29 4.96 -24.35
C VAL A 236 -4.38 5.87 -23.80
N GLU A 237 -4.99 5.45 -22.71
CA GLU A 237 -6.06 6.17 -22.04
C GLU A 237 -5.51 6.87 -20.78
N VAL A 238 -5.64 8.20 -20.72
CA VAL A 238 -5.51 8.94 -19.47
C VAL A 238 -6.81 8.79 -18.71
N LEU A 239 -6.77 8.13 -17.56
CA LEU A 239 -7.97 7.89 -16.76
C LEU A 239 -8.58 9.21 -16.26
N PRO A 240 -9.90 9.27 -15.98
CA PRO A 240 -10.47 10.40 -15.27
C PRO A 240 -9.91 10.47 -13.83
N LYS A 241 -10.22 11.54 -13.10
CA LYS A 241 -9.87 11.62 -11.68
C LYS A 241 -10.63 10.54 -10.90
N LEU A 242 -9.90 9.57 -10.36
CA LEU A 242 -10.47 8.44 -9.64
C LEU A 242 -10.23 8.54 -8.13
N THR A 243 -11.15 7.96 -7.37
CA THR A 243 -10.93 7.65 -5.94
C THR A 243 -9.97 6.47 -5.78
N LEU A 244 -9.43 6.28 -4.58
CA LEU A 244 -8.50 5.17 -4.31
C LEU A 244 -9.12 3.78 -4.61
N ALA A 245 -10.38 3.54 -4.22
CA ALA A 245 -11.09 2.30 -4.55
C ALA A 245 -11.31 2.12 -6.06
N GLN A 246 -11.58 3.20 -6.80
CA GLN A 246 -11.73 3.11 -8.26
C GLN A 246 -10.39 2.82 -8.95
N VAL A 247 -9.27 3.39 -8.49
CA VAL A 247 -7.93 3.02 -8.98
C VAL A 247 -7.63 1.55 -8.64
N ALA A 248 -7.95 1.10 -7.42
CA ALA A 248 -7.79 -0.30 -7.02
C ALA A 248 -8.59 -1.25 -7.93
N ALA A 249 -9.80 -0.88 -8.34
CA ALA A 249 -10.60 -1.65 -9.30
C ALA A 249 -9.95 -1.72 -10.70
N GLN A 250 -9.37 -0.62 -11.19
CA GLN A 250 -8.59 -0.64 -12.44
C GLN A 250 -7.35 -1.53 -12.32
N LEU A 251 -6.67 -1.50 -11.18
CA LEU A 251 -5.51 -2.38 -10.95
C LEU A 251 -5.94 -3.85 -10.90
N ALA A 252 -7.01 -4.18 -10.17
CA ALA A 252 -7.52 -5.55 -10.04
C ALA A 252 -7.91 -6.17 -11.40
N GLY A 253 -8.40 -5.35 -12.34
CA GLY A 253 -8.73 -5.80 -13.69
C GLY A 253 -7.54 -5.90 -14.65
N ALA A 254 -6.44 -5.19 -14.39
CA ALA A 254 -5.30 -5.05 -15.30
C ALA A 254 -4.55 -6.37 -15.50
N ASN A 255 -4.25 -6.77 -16.75
CA ASN A 255 -3.49 -7.99 -17.06
C ASN A 255 -2.10 -7.98 -16.43
N ALA A 256 -1.41 -6.85 -16.53
CA ALA A 256 -0.15 -6.59 -15.85
C ALA A 256 -0.01 -5.08 -15.56
N VAL A 257 0.93 -4.77 -14.67
CA VAL A 257 1.27 -3.40 -14.29
C VAL A 257 2.75 -3.19 -14.48
N VAL A 258 3.12 -2.02 -15.01
CA VAL A 258 4.50 -1.52 -14.98
C VAL A 258 4.50 -0.31 -14.08
N SER A 259 5.37 -0.28 -13.08
CA SER A 259 5.33 0.74 -12.05
C SER A 259 6.72 1.23 -11.66
N VAL A 260 6.81 2.49 -11.23
CA VAL A 260 7.93 2.94 -10.40
C VAL A 260 7.68 2.55 -8.93
N ASP A 261 8.69 2.68 -8.08
CA ASP A 261 8.53 2.55 -6.62
C ASP A 261 7.56 3.62 -6.07
N THR A 262 6.30 3.23 -5.85
CA THR A 262 5.21 4.11 -5.43
C THR A 262 4.15 3.35 -4.61
N GLY A 263 3.32 4.07 -3.86
CA GLY A 263 2.26 3.48 -3.04
C GLY A 263 1.30 2.59 -3.82
N LEU A 264 0.97 2.97 -5.06
CA LEU A 264 0.13 2.18 -5.94
C LEU A 264 0.79 0.89 -6.42
N SER A 265 2.13 0.80 -6.46
CA SER A 265 2.83 -0.45 -6.76
C SER A 265 2.61 -1.48 -5.65
N HIS A 266 2.64 -1.05 -4.38
CA HIS A 266 2.27 -1.93 -3.26
C HIS A 266 0.79 -2.33 -3.29
N LEU A 267 -0.09 -1.44 -3.77
CA LEU A 267 -1.50 -1.78 -3.95
C LEU A 267 -1.68 -2.87 -5.02
N THR A 268 -0.96 -2.75 -6.14
CA THR A 268 -0.90 -3.80 -7.16
C THR A 268 -0.44 -5.14 -6.58
N ALA A 269 0.61 -5.12 -5.75
CA ALA A 269 1.11 -6.31 -5.06
C ALA A 269 0.06 -6.92 -4.12
N ALA A 270 -0.66 -6.08 -3.37
CA ALA A 270 -1.72 -6.50 -2.46
C ALA A 270 -2.95 -7.09 -3.18
N LEU A 271 -3.12 -6.77 -4.47
CA LEU A 271 -4.17 -7.30 -5.34
C LEU A 271 -3.72 -8.55 -6.12
N ASP A 272 -2.53 -9.10 -5.82
CA ASP A 272 -1.92 -10.25 -6.50
C ASP A 272 -1.80 -10.09 -8.03
N ARG A 273 -1.72 -8.84 -8.51
CA ARG A 273 -1.60 -8.56 -9.94
C ARG A 273 -0.15 -8.64 -10.40
N PRO A 274 0.11 -9.23 -11.57
CA PRO A 274 1.44 -9.22 -12.17
C PRO A 274 1.98 -7.79 -12.29
N ASN A 275 3.18 -7.55 -11.77
CA ASN A 275 3.75 -6.22 -11.66
C ASN A 275 5.25 -6.23 -11.88
N ILE A 276 5.73 -5.31 -12.73
CA ILE A 276 7.15 -5.00 -12.87
C ILE A 276 7.39 -3.67 -12.21
N THR A 277 8.15 -3.67 -11.11
CA THR A 277 8.52 -2.43 -10.42
C THR A 277 9.95 -2.04 -10.77
N ILE A 278 10.11 -0.81 -11.25
CA ILE A 278 11.37 -0.17 -11.62
C ILE A 278 11.95 0.50 -10.38
N PHE A 279 13.12 0.03 -9.94
CA PHE A 279 13.84 0.55 -8.79
C PHE A 279 15.13 1.27 -9.23
N GLY A 280 15.31 2.48 -8.70
CA GLY A 280 16.56 3.23 -8.78
C GLY A 280 17.23 3.30 -7.39
N PRO A 281 17.03 4.38 -6.62
CA PRO A 281 17.78 4.66 -5.39
C PRO A 281 17.28 3.89 -4.15
N THR A 282 16.30 3.01 -4.32
CA THR A 282 15.63 2.31 -3.22
C THR A 282 15.86 0.82 -3.31
N ASP A 283 16.29 0.23 -2.19
CA ASP A 283 16.49 -1.20 -2.04
C ASP A 283 15.15 -1.94 -1.93
N PRO A 284 14.81 -2.81 -2.89
CA PRO A 284 13.57 -3.58 -2.86
C PRO A 284 13.59 -4.72 -1.83
N GLY A 285 14.73 -5.11 -1.27
CA GLY A 285 14.81 -6.17 -0.25
C GLY A 285 14.07 -5.84 1.05
N LEU A 286 13.90 -4.55 1.36
CA LEU A 286 13.24 -4.09 2.58
C LEU A 286 11.77 -3.71 2.39
N ILE A 287 11.45 -3.13 1.23
CA ILE A 287 10.15 -2.50 0.96
C ILE A 287 9.56 -2.86 -0.41
N GLY A 288 10.13 -3.81 -1.14
CA GLY A 288 9.69 -4.17 -2.48
C GLY A 288 8.24 -4.69 -2.53
N GLY A 289 7.78 -4.99 -3.75
CA GLY A 289 6.49 -5.67 -3.93
C GLY A 289 6.50 -7.02 -3.22
N TYR A 290 5.70 -7.15 -2.16
CA TYR A 290 5.43 -8.43 -1.50
C TYR A 290 4.07 -8.93 -1.96
N GLY A 291 4.02 -10.10 -2.56
CA GLY A 291 2.81 -10.70 -3.11
C GLY A 291 3.16 -11.66 -4.23
N LYS A 292 2.15 -12.22 -4.90
CA LYS A 292 2.38 -13.09 -6.07
C LYS A 292 2.74 -12.24 -7.29
N ASN A 293 3.56 -12.80 -8.18
CA ASN A 293 3.86 -12.20 -9.50
C ASN A 293 4.49 -10.79 -9.43
N GLN A 294 5.29 -10.52 -8.39
CA GLN A 294 6.00 -9.26 -8.21
C GLN A 294 7.43 -9.39 -8.76
N HIS A 295 7.75 -8.62 -9.79
CA HIS A 295 9.06 -8.63 -10.45
C HIS A 295 9.74 -7.28 -10.26
N GLN A 296 11.04 -7.34 -10.00
CA GLN A 296 11.83 -6.17 -9.65
C GLN A 296 12.87 -5.95 -10.75
N MET A 297 12.86 -4.77 -11.36
CA MET A 297 13.88 -4.32 -12.30
C MET A 297 14.75 -3.30 -11.56
N VAL A 298 15.93 -3.73 -11.12
CA VAL A 298 16.83 -2.93 -10.30
C VAL A 298 17.93 -2.35 -11.17
N SER A 299 18.10 -1.03 -11.12
CA SER A 299 19.17 -0.36 -11.83
C SER A 299 20.53 -0.71 -11.21
N PRO A 300 21.53 -1.16 -12.00
CA PRO A 300 22.87 -1.42 -11.50
C PRO A 300 23.56 -0.19 -10.89
N THR A 301 23.22 1.01 -11.36
CA THR A 301 23.80 2.27 -10.85
C THR A 301 22.86 3.02 -9.90
N GLN A 302 21.75 2.38 -9.50
CA GLN A 302 20.69 2.99 -8.70
C GLN A 302 19.98 4.19 -9.37
N GLN A 303 20.11 4.33 -10.69
CA GLN A 303 19.41 5.34 -11.48
C GLN A 303 18.38 4.68 -12.40
N THR A 304 17.11 5.05 -12.25
CA THR A 304 15.99 4.47 -13.03
C THR A 304 16.20 4.60 -14.54
N LYS A 305 16.88 5.65 -15.01
CA LYS A 305 17.16 5.92 -16.43
C LYS A 305 17.99 4.84 -17.13
N ASP A 306 18.69 3.99 -16.37
CA ASP A 306 19.56 2.95 -16.93
C ASP A 306 18.77 1.71 -17.35
N ILE A 307 17.53 1.58 -16.86
CA ILE A 307 16.61 0.52 -17.26
C ILE A 307 15.96 0.96 -18.57
N SER A 308 16.29 0.29 -19.66
CA SER A 308 15.77 0.60 -20.99
C SER A 308 14.32 0.13 -21.16
N ALA A 309 13.60 0.77 -22.08
CA ALA A 309 12.26 0.34 -22.47
C ALA A 309 12.26 -1.08 -23.07
N ASP A 310 13.28 -1.41 -23.87
CA ASP A 310 13.46 -2.73 -24.46
C ASP A 310 13.61 -3.84 -23.42
N ALA A 311 14.29 -3.58 -22.30
CA ALA A 311 14.43 -4.57 -21.23
C ALA A 311 13.08 -4.90 -20.58
N ILE A 312 12.26 -3.87 -20.33
CA ILE A 312 10.89 -4.05 -19.80
C ILE A 312 10.02 -4.76 -20.83
N PHE A 313 10.07 -4.34 -22.09
CA PHE A 313 9.28 -4.93 -23.16
C PHE A 313 9.64 -6.40 -23.42
N SER A 314 10.93 -6.74 -23.45
CA SER A 314 11.41 -8.11 -23.61
C SER A 314 10.92 -9.01 -22.49
N PHE A 315 10.92 -8.50 -21.25
CA PHE A 315 10.36 -9.23 -20.11
C PHE A 315 8.85 -9.46 -20.29
N LEU A 316 8.11 -8.42 -20.69
CA LEU A 316 6.66 -8.53 -20.95
C LEU A 316 6.36 -9.54 -22.06
N GLN A 317 7.11 -9.54 -23.16
CA GLN A 317 6.95 -10.52 -24.25
C GLN A 317 7.26 -11.95 -23.83
N GLY A 318 8.29 -12.15 -23.00
CA GLY A 318 8.62 -13.46 -22.44
C GLY A 318 7.60 -13.95 -21.40
N SER A 319 6.75 -13.06 -20.89
CA SER A 319 5.69 -13.38 -19.94
C SER A 319 4.39 -13.77 -20.67
N ARG A 320 3.57 -14.61 -20.04
CA ARG A 320 2.21 -14.91 -20.54
C ARG A 320 1.22 -13.76 -20.31
N TRP A 321 1.66 -12.59 -19.83
CA TRP A 321 0.76 -11.52 -19.40
C TRP A 321 0.23 -10.66 -20.54
N LEU A 322 0.86 -10.74 -21.71
CA LEU A 322 0.39 -10.10 -22.93
C LEU A 322 -0.61 -10.96 -23.73
N SER A 323 -0.74 -12.24 -23.36
CA SER A 323 -1.72 -13.15 -23.97
C SER A 323 -3.11 -12.95 -23.36
N ASN A 324 -4.17 -13.16 -24.15
CA ASN A 324 -5.52 -13.25 -23.62
C ASN A 324 -5.56 -14.29 -22.49
N ARG A 325 -6.29 -13.99 -21.42
CA ARG A 325 -6.42 -14.87 -20.26
C ARG A 325 -6.84 -16.27 -20.73
N ASP A 326 -5.93 -17.24 -20.68
CA ASP A 326 -6.34 -18.64 -20.63
C ASP A 326 -7.06 -18.81 -19.28
N ILE A 327 -8.35 -19.10 -19.38
CA ILE A 327 -9.31 -19.31 -18.28
C ILE A 327 -8.90 -20.52 -17.45
#